data_AF-A0A1Q7MNS4-F1
#
_entry.id   AF-A0A1Q7MNS4-F1
#
_cell.length_a   1.000
_cell.length_b   1.000
_cell.length_c   1.000
_cell.angle_alpha   90.00
_cell.angle_beta   90.00
_cell.angle_gamma   90.00
#
_symmetry.space_group_name_H-M   'P 1'
#
loop_
_entity.id
_entity.type
_entity.pdbx_description
1 polymer ?
#
loop_
_entity_poly.entity_id
_entity_poly.type
_entity_poly.pdbx_seq_one_letter_code
_entity_poly.pdbx_strand_id
1 'polypeptide(L)'
;MRTNTPSQRLLAAVVVGHLIVSIVHGAAHSEARIPTTLAANLFIWIVILAGPLAGLWMSLSRPVAGGWIVAATMAGSLVFGVVNHFVIVSPDHVSHVAPEWRTLFAVTAALLVVSEVAGVVVGITSARRAVRGFSESSADRASRSDSPARLRSPRS
;
A
#
# COMPACT_ATOMS: atom_id res chain seq x y z
N MET A 1 23.06 6.30 5.37
CA MET A 1 21.68 5.79 5.58
C MET A 1 20.69 6.82 5.02
N ARG A 2 19.84 6.48 4.04
CA ARG A 2 18.71 7.35 3.67
C ARG A 2 17.77 7.38 4.87
N THR A 3 17.58 8.53 5.49
CA THR A 3 16.59 8.71 6.56
C THR A 3 15.19 8.47 5.98
N ASN A 4 14.39 7.61 6.61
CA ASN A 4 13.03 7.37 6.17
C ASN A 4 12.20 8.66 6.32
N THR A 5 11.66 9.16 5.21
CA THR A 5 10.74 10.30 5.23
C THR A 5 9.48 9.95 6.05
N PRO A 6 8.78 10.93 6.64
CA PRO A 6 7.51 10.66 7.34
C PRO A 6 6.49 9.92 6.46
N SER A 7 6.41 10.25 5.16
CA SER A 7 5.55 9.54 4.21
C SER A 7 5.95 8.08 4.03
N GLN A 8 7.24 7.78 3.99
CA GLN A 8 7.73 6.42 3.81
C GLN A 8 7.51 5.57 5.07
N ARG A 9 7.64 6.16 6.26
CA ARG A 9 7.28 5.50 7.53
C ARG A 9 5.80 5.17 7.59
N LEU A 10 4.94 6.11 7.18
CA LEU A 10 3.49 5.88 7.14
C LEU A 10 3.11 4.81 6.11
N LEU A 11 3.70 4.85 4.90
CA LEU A 11 3.48 3.83 3.88
C LEU A 11 3.89 2.44 4.40
N ALA A 12 5.05 2.34 5.05
CA ALA A 12 5.51 1.11 5.66
C ALA A 12 4.56 0.62 6.77
N ALA A 13 4.13 1.51 7.66
CA ALA A 13 3.22 1.16 8.75
C ALA A 13 1.88 0.62 8.23
N VAL A 14 1.30 1.24 7.19
CA VAL A 14 0.05 0.79 6.58
C VAL A 14 0.22 -0.58 5.90
N VAL A 15 1.29 -0.77 5.11
CA VAL A 15 1.54 -2.03 4.41
C VAL A 15 1.82 -3.18 5.39
N VAL A 16 2.62 -2.93 6.43
CA VAL A 16 2.91 -3.94 7.47
C VAL A 16 1.65 -4.23 8.30
N GLY A 17 0.88 -3.21 8.66
CA GLY A 17 -0.39 -3.38 9.35
C GLY A 17 -1.37 -4.21 8.53
N HIS A 18 -1.51 -3.91 7.24
CA HIS A 18 -2.29 -4.71 6.30
C HIS A 18 -1.82 -6.18 6.28
N LEU A 19 -0.52 -6.44 6.13
CA LEU A 19 0.02 -7.80 6.13
C LEU A 19 -0.33 -8.57 7.41
N ILE A 20 -0.21 -7.93 8.58
CA ILE A 20 -0.55 -8.55 9.86
C ILE A 20 -2.03 -8.94 9.89
N VAL A 21 -2.92 -8.03 9.52
CA VAL A 21 -4.36 -8.31 9.46
C VAL A 21 -4.66 -9.41 8.44
N SER A 22 -4.01 -9.41 7.27
CA SER A 22 -4.15 -10.44 6.24
C SER A 22 -3.75 -11.83 6.72
N ILE A 23 -2.70 -11.95 7.54
CA ILE A 23 -2.29 -13.23 8.15
C ILE A 23 -3.37 -13.74 9.10
N VAL A 24 -3.88 -12.87 9.99
CA VAL A 24 -4.93 -13.25 10.94
C VAL A 24 -6.24 -13.61 10.22
N HIS A 25 -6.59 -12.85 9.17
CA HIS A 25 -7.75 -13.13 8.34
C HIS A 25 -7.61 -14.45 7.59
N GLY A 26 -6.42 -14.74 7.05
CA GLY A 26 -6.09 -16.01 6.40
C GLY A 26 -6.22 -17.20 7.36
N ALA A 27 -5.86 -17.03 8.64
CA ALA A 27 -6.08 -18.05 9.66
C ALA A 27 -7.57 -18.30 9.89
N ALA A 28 -8.40 -17.26 9.99
CA ALA A 28 -9.86 -17.42 10.09
C ALA A 28 -10.45 -18.16 8.88
N HIS A 29 -9.94 -17.87 7.67
CA HIS A 29 -10.27 -18.60 6.44
C HIS A 29 -9.95 -20.10 6.53
N SER A 30 -8.72 -20.41 6.93
CA SER A 30 -8.22 -21.79 7.05
C SER A 30 -9.00 -22.59 8.09
N GLU A 31 -9.22 -22.02 9.28
CA GLU A 31 -9.89 -22.70 10.37
C GLU A 31 -11.40 -22.85 10.14
N ALA A 32 -12.04 -21.87 9.49
CA ALA A 32 -13.42 -21.99 9.03
C ALA A 32 -13.58 -22.89 7.80
N ARG A 33 -12.47 -23.39 7.22
CA ARG A 33 -12.42 -24.26 6.03
C ARG A 33 -13.16 -23.66 4.84
N ILE A 34 -13.06 -22.35 4.66
CA ILE A 34 -13.70 -21.65 3.55
C ILE A 34 -12.95 -22.01 2.26
N PRO A 35 -13.63 -22.58 1.24
CA PRO A 35 -12.96 -23.02 0.04
C PRO A 35 -12.54 -21.83 -0.82
N THR A 36 -11.26 -21.78 -1.19
CA THR A 36 -10.69 -20.79 -2.11
C THR A 36 -10.35 -21.44 -3.44
N THR A 37 -10.84 -20.87 -4.55
CA THR A 37 -10.45 -21.33 -5.90
C THR A 37 -8.97 -21.06 -6.16
N LEU A 38 -8.38 -21.77 -7.14
CA LEU A 38 -6.99 -21.52 -7.55
C LEU A 38 -6.78 -20.05 -7.98
N ALA A 39 -7.72 -19.48 -8.75
CA ALA A 39 -7.63 -18.11 -9.21
C ALA A 39 -7.68 -17.10 -8.03
N ALA A 40 -8.58 -17.32 -7.07
CA ALA A 40 -8.64 -16.52 -5.85
C ALA A 40 -7.33 -16.62 -5.06
N ASN A 41 -6.78 -17.81 -4.90
CA ASN A 41 -5.49 -18.00 -4.21
C ASN A 41 -4.34 -17.28 -4.90
N LEU A 42 -4.24 -17.36 -6.23
CA LEU A 42 -3.21 -16.62 -6.98
C LEU A 42 -3.37 -15.11 -6.79
N PHE A 43 -4.61 -14.60 -6.81
CA PHE A 43 -4.87 -13.19 -6.54
C PHE A 43 -4.45 -12.77 -5.13
N ILE A 44 -4.79 -13.57 -4.11
CA ILE A 44 -4.40 -13.32 -2.71
C ILE A 44 -2.88 -13.24 -2.58
N TRP A 45 -2.15 -14.24 -3.08
CA TRP A 45 -0.70 -14.28 -2.95
C TRP A 45 0.01 -13.16 -3.71
N ILE A 46 -0.44 -12.85 -4.93
CA ILE A 46 0.24 -11.90 -5.82
C ILE A 46 -0.18 -10.46 -5.49
N VAL A 47 -1.48 -10.20 -5.38
CA VAL A 47 -2.02 -8.83 -5.29
C VAL A 47 -2.19 -8.40 -3.84
N ILE A 48 -2.69 -9.26 -2.95
CA ILE A 48 -2.97 -8.88 -1.57
C ILE A 48 -1.70 -8.92 -0.72
N LEU A 49 -0.90 -9.99 -0.85
CA LEU A 49 0.29 -10.19 -0.02
C LEU A 49 1.56 -9.61 -0.67
N ALA A 50 1.96 -10.11 -1.84
CA ALA A 50 3.24 -9.73 -2.45
C ALA A 50 3.24 -8.30 -3.01
N GLY A 51 2.13 -7.86 -3.62
CA GLY A 51 1.99 -6.58 -4.30
C GLY A 51 2.35 -5.36 -3.43
N PRO A 52 1.72 -5.16 -2.27
CA PRO A 52 2.00 -4.04 -1.38
C PRO A 52 3.45 -4.06 -0.86
N LEU A 53 3.99 -5.25 -0.58
CA LEU A 53 5.39 -5.41 -0.15
C LEU A 53 6.38 -5.06 -1.27
N ALA A 54 6.11 -5.50 -2.50
CA ALA A 54 6.90 -5.15 -3.66
C ALA A 54 6.86 -3.65 -3.94
N GLY A 55 5.68 -3.03 -3.83
CA GLY A 55 5.52 -1.57 -3.96
C GLY A 55 6.29 -0.80 -2.86
N LEU A 56 6.20 -1.26 -1.61
CA LEU A 56 6.93 -0.68 -0.49
C LEU A 56 8.45 -0.79 -0.69
N TRP A 57 8.94 -1.97 -1.06
CA TRP A 57 10.36 -2.20 -1.36
C TRP A 57 10.84 -1.32 -2.51
N MET A 58 10.06 -1.23 -3.58
CA MET A 58 10.42 -0.41 -4.73
C MET A 58 10.42 1.08 -4.39
N SER A 59 9.58 1.52 -3.42
CA SER A 59 9.54 2.91 -2.98
C SER A 59 10.87 3.42 -2.40
N LEU A 60 11.73 2.52 -1.92
CA LEU A 60 13.06 2.86 -1.38
C LEU A 60 13.99 3.51 -2.42
N SER A 61 13.87 3.07 -3.68
CA SER A 61 14.71 3.52 -4.80
C SER A 61 13.92 4.32 -5.83
N ARG A 62 12.67 3.95 -6.08
CA ARG A 62 11.75 4.56 -7.06
C ARG A 62 10.44 4.97 -6.36
N PRO A 63 10.44 6.06 -5.57
CA PRO A 63 9.33 6.41 -4.69
C PRO A 63 8.00 6.65 -5.42
N VAL A 64 8.03 7.23 -6.63
CA VAL A 64 6.82 7.43 -7.44
C VAL A 64 6.20 6.11 -7.86
N ALA A 65 7.00 5.22 -8.47
CA ALA A 65 6.53 3.93 -8.94
C ALA A 65 6.11 3.02 -7.77
N GLY A 66 6.88 3.01 -6.68
CA GLY A 66 6.56 2.22 -5.49
C GLY A 66 5.23 2.63 -4.85
N GLY A 67 4.99 3.94 -4.70
CA GLY A 67 3.70 4.44 -4.17
C GLY A 67 2.51 4.07 -5.06
N TRP A 68 2.67 4.11 -6.39
CA TRP A 68 1.63 3.69 -7.32
C TRP A 68 1.37 2.18 -7.30
N ILE A 69 2.40 1.34 -7.17
CA ILE A 69 2.21 -0.10 -7.00
C ILE A 69 1.41 -0.39 -5.73
N VAL A 70 1.80 0.19 -4.58
CA VAL A 70 1.03 0.00 -3.33
C VAL A 70 -0.42 0.44 -3.52
N ALA A 71 -0.65 1.61 -4.13
CA ALA A 71 -2.01 2.09 -4.34
C ALA A 71 -2.84 1.14 -5.23
N ALA A 72 -2.28 0.67 -6.34
CA ALA A 72 -2.97 -0.21 -7.26
C ALA A 72 -3.28 -1.58 -6.63
N THR A 73 -2.33 -2.16 -5.90
CA THR A 73 -2.51 -3.47 -5.27
C THR A 73 -3.51 -3.37 -4.11
N MET A 74 -3.42 -2.34 -3.27
CA MET A 74 -4.38 -2.13 -2.17
C MET A 74 -5.80 -1.83 -2.69
N ALA A 75 -5.94 -1.13 -3.83
CA ALA A 75 -7.23 -0.95 -4.49
C ALA A 75 -7.79 -2.28 -5.03
N GLY A 76 -6.93 -3.11 -5.62
CA GLY A 76 -7.30 -4.46 -6.06
C GLY A 76 -7.76 -5.33 -4.90
N SER A 77 -7.03 -5.34 -3.78
CA SER A 77 -7.40 -6.04 -2.55
C SER A 77 -8.74 -5.54 -2.01
N LEU A 78 -8.95 -4.22 -1.95
CA LEU A 78 -10.21 -3.62 -1.48
C LEU A 78 -11.42 -4.10 -2.29
N VAL A 79 -11.34 -4.03 -3.61
CA VAL A 79 -12.43 -4.48 -4.47
C VAL A 79 -12.67 -5.98 -4.28
N PHE A 80 -11.60 -6.77 -4.25
CA PHE A 80 -11.69 -8.21 -4.05
C PHE A 80 -12.34 -8.57 -2.70
N GLY A 81 -11.86 -8.00 -1.60
CA GLY A 81 -12.37 -8.26 -0.25
C GLY A 81 -13.81 -7.79 -0.07
N VAL A 82 -14.14 -6.56 -0.48
CA VAL A 82 -15.51 -6.05 -0.39
C VAL A 82 -16.49 -6.94 -1.16
N VAL A 83 -16.14 -7.31 -2.40
CA VAL A 83 -17.02 -8.13 -3.23
C VAL A 83 -17.24 -9.52 -2.63
N ASN A 84 -16.18 -10.21 -2.19
CA ASN A 84 -16.31 -11.59 -1.71
C ASN A 84 -16.88 -11.67 -0.29
N HIS A 85 -16.53 -10.74 0.60
CA HIS A 85 -16.90 -10.82 2.02
C HIS A 85 -18.22 -10.15 2.36
N PHE A 86 -18.64 -9.15 1.57
CA PHE A 86 -19.78 -8.31 1.95
C PHE A 86 -20.87 -8.18 0.86
N VAL A 87 -20.61 -8.60 -0.38
CA VAL A 87 -21.56 -8.44 -1.50
C VAL A 87 -22.06 -9.79 -2.00
N ILE A 88 -21.15 -10.69 -2.35
CA ILE A 88 -21.52 -12.00 -2.90
C ILE A 88 -21.93 -12.92 -1.76
N VAL A 89 -23.17 -13.39 -1.81
CA VAL A 89 -23.68 -14.43 -0.92
C VAL A 89 -22.98 -15.74 -1.22
N SER A 90 -22.03 -16.12 -0.39
CA SER A 90 -21.17 -17.31 -0.53
C SER A 90 -20.69 -17.79 0.84
N PRO A 91 -19.96 -18.92 0.94
CA PRO A 91 -19.30 -19.32 2.20
C PRO A 91 -18.29 -18.29 2.73
N ASP A 92 -17.78 -17.42 1.87
CA ASP A 92 -16.83 -16.35 2.21
C ASP A 92 -17.53 -15.07 2.71
N HIS A 93 -18.86 -15.03 2.68
CA HIS A 93 -19.61 -13.88 3.16
C HIS A 93 -19.59 -13.81 4.70
N VAL A 94 -19.38 -12.62 5.27
CA VAL A 94 -19.21 -12.41 6.73
C VAL A 94 -20.36 -12.96 7.58
N SER A 95 -21.57 -13.07 7.04
CA SER A 95 -22.74 -13.64 7.74
C SER A 95 -22.85 -15.17 7.62
N HIS A 96 -22.12 -15.79 6.70
CA HIS A 96 -22.24 -17.20 6.34
C HIS A 96 -21.07 -18.08 6.82
N VAL A 97 -20.02 -17.45 7.36
CA VAL A 97 -18.92 -18.16 8.04
C VAL A 97 -19.44 -18.93 9.26
N ALA A 98 -18.79 -20.05 9.57
CA ALA A 98 -19.06 -20.87 10.74
C ALA A 98 -19.11 -20.03 12.03
N PRO A 99 -20.10 -20.24 12.93
CA PRO A 99 -20.33 -19.37 14.09
C PRO A 99 -19.10 -19.10 14.95
N GLU A 100 -18.25 -20.10 15.16
CA GLU A 100 -17.03 -20.06 15.98
C GLU A 100 -15.95 -19.11 15.42
N TRP A 101 -15.90 -18.91 14.10
CA TRP A 101 -14.90 -18.06 13.43
C TRP A 101 -15.48 -16.75 12.89
N ARG A 102 -16.81 -16.63 12.84
CA ARG A 102 -17.52 -15.51 12.20
C ARG A 102 -17.09 -14.14 12.71
N THR A 103 -16.96 -13.98 14.02
CA THR A 103 -16.57 -12.68 14.61
C THR A 103 -15.15 -12.29 14.22
N LEU A 104 -14.18 -13.21 14.34
CA LEU A 104 -12.79 -12.95 13.94
C LEU A 104 -12.72 -12.64 12.45
N PHE A 105 -13.40 -13.43 11.62
CA PHE A 105 -13.49 -13.23 10.19
C PHE A 105 -14.07 -11.85 9.84
N ALA A 106 -15.22 -11.48 10.39
CA ALA A 106 -15.89 -10.22 10.08
C ALA A 106 -15.09 -9.00 10.55
N VAL A 107 -14.50 -9.06 11.77
CA VAL A 107 -13.67 -7.98 12.29
C VAL A 107 -12.41 -7.80 11.45
N THR A 108 -11.73 -8.88 11.10
CA THR A 108 -10.53 -8.80 10.26
C THR A 108 -10.85 -8.36 8.83
N ALA A 109 -11.96 -8.81 8.24
CA ALA A 109 -12.43 -8.31 6.94
C ALA A 109 -12.69 -6.80 6.96
N ALA A 110 -13.32 -6.28 8.02
CA ALA A 110 -13.52 -4.84 8.19
C ALA A 110 -12.18 -4.07 8.38
N LEU A 111 -11.25 -4.63 9.15
CA LEU A 111 -9.91 -4.05 9.31
C LEU A 111 -9.12 -4.05 8.00
N LEU A 112 -9.28 -5.09 7.16
CA LEU A 112 -8.70 -5.13 5.82
C LEU A 112 -9.20 -3.97 4.98
N VAL A 113 -10.52 -3.77 4.89
CA VAL A 113 -11.13 -2.63 4.16
C VAL A 113 -10.52 -1.30 4.61
N VAL A 114 -10.41 -1.06 5.92
CA VAL A 114 -9.81 0.17 6.46
C VAL A 114 -8.33 0.28 6.06
N SER A 115 -7.57 -0.79 6.21
CA SER A 115 -6.13 -0.80 5.86
C SER A 115 -5.89 -0.60 4.37
N GLU A 116 -6.77 -1.13 3.52
CA GLU A 116 -6.69 -1.06 2.05
C GLU A 116 -7.02 0.34 1.56
N VAL A 117 -8.10 0.94 2.07
CA VAL A 117 -8.42 2.36 1.81
C VAL A 117 -7.26 3.26 2.25
N ALA A 118 -6.71 3.02 3.45
CA ALA A 118 -5.54 3.76 3.92
C ALA A 118 -4.34 3.56 2.98
N GLY A 119 -4.09 2.34 2.50
CA GLY A 119 -3.01 2.02 1.59
C GLY A 119 -3.13 2.70 0.23
N VAL A 120 -4.35 2.77 -0.32
CA VAL A 120 -4.64 3.54 -1.55
C VAL A 120 -4.30 5.02 -1.35
N VAL A 121 -4.83 5.63 -0.29
CA VAL A 121 -4.62 7.06 -0.02
C VAL A 121 -3.15 7.37 0.24
N VAL A 122 -2.49 6.59 1.09
CA VAL A 122 -1.08 6.80 1.46
C VAL A 122 -0.14 6.50 0.27
N GLY A 123 -0.44 5.49 -0.54
CA GLY A 123 0.30 5.19 -1.77
C GLY A 123 0.25 6.34 -2.78
N ILE A 124 -0.95 6.84 -3.09
CA ILE A 124 -1.16 7.96 -4.02
C ILE A 124 -0.47 9.23 -3.51
N THR A 125 -0.68 9.58 -2.24
CA THR A 125 -0.11 10.80 -1.66
C THR A 125 1.42 10.74 -1.60
N SER A 126 1.99 9.57 -1.29
CA SER A 126 3.44 9.36 -1.31
C SER A 126 4.02 9.51 -2.72
N ALA A 127 3.38 8.92 -3.73
CA ALA A 127 3.80 9.06 -5.13
C ALA A 127 3.74 10.52 -5.61
N ARG A 128 2.65 11.23 -5.31
CA ARG A 128 2.48 12.65 -5.69
C ARG A 128 3.50 13.57 -5.01
N ARG A 129 3.78 13.35 -3.72
CA ARG A 129 4.81 14.11 -2.98
C ARG A 129 6.21 13.90 -3.58
N ALA A 130 6.52 12.66 -3.98
CA ALA A 130 7.78 12.35 -4.63
C ALA A 130 7.94 13.10 -5.97
N VAL A 131 6.89 13.15 -6.80
CA VAL A 131 6.91 13.92 -8.06
C VAL A 131 7.17 15.41 -7.79
N ARG A 132 6.46 16.02 -6.83
CA ARG A 132 6.63 17.44 -6.48
C ARG A 132 8.06 17.76 -6.03
N GLY A 133 8.64 16.91 -5.18
CA GLY A 133 10.02 17.09 -4.72
C GLY A 133 11.05 17.06 -5.86
N PHE A 134 10.83 16.25 -6.91
CA PHE A 134 11.67 16.26 -8.11
C PHE A 134 11.54 17.56 -8.91
N SER A 135 10.33 18.11 -9.04
CA SER A 135 10.07 19.37 -9.73
C SER A 135 10.74 20.56 -9.02
N GLU A 136 10.57 20.66 -7.70
CA GLU A 136 11.16 21.74 -6.89
C GLU A 136 12.70 21.71 -6.93
N SER A 137 13.32 20.53 -6.81
CA SER A 137 14.78 20.38 -6.89
C SER A 137 15.35 20.77 -8.25
N SER A 138 14.60 20.54 -9.33
CA SER A 138 15.01 20.94 -10.68
C SER A 138 14.95 22.45 -10.88
N ALA A 139 13.90 23.09 -10.35
CA ALA A 139 13.72 24.54 -10.40
C ALA A 139 14.80 25.30 -9.60
N ASP A 140 15.12 24.85 -8.37
CA ASP A 140 16.22 25.46 -7.58
C ASP A 140 17.55 25.35 -8.33
N ARG A 141 17.84 24.19 -8.93
CA ARG A 141 19.08 23.99 -9.69
C ARG A 141 19.18 24.92 -10.91
N ALA A 142 18.10 25.11 -11.66
CA ALA A 142 18.05 26.05 -12.78
C ALA A 142 18.24 27.51 -12.33
N SER A 143 17.61 27.91 -11.22
CA SER A 143 17.78 29.26 -10.67
C SER A 143 19.23 29.56 -10.24
N ARG A 144 19.96 28.55 -9.76
CA ARG A 144 21.37 28.68 -9.39
C ARG A 144 22.31 28.74 -10.59
N SER A 145 21.98 28.09 -11.70
CA SER A 145 22.78 28.17 -12.92
C SER A 145 22.61 29.49 -13.66
N ASP A 146 21.44 30.12 -13.58
CA ASP A 146 21.12 31.39 -14.24
C ASP A 146 21.54 32.63 -13.44
N SER A 147 22.11 32.46 -12.24
CA SER A 147 22.60 33.58 -11.43
C SER A 147 23.89 34.16 -12.05
N PRO A 148 23.85 35.35 -12.70
CA PRO A 148 25.03 35.93 -13.29
C PRO A 148 25.90 36.49 -12.15
N ALA A 149 27.18 36.12 -12.12
CA ALA A 149 28.23 36.67 -11.27
C ALA A 149 28.29 36.23 -9.78
N ARG A 150 29.13 35.21 -9.53
CA ARG A 150 30.28 35.41 -8.62
C ARG A 150 31.55 35.61 -9.45
N LEU A 151 31.61 36.71 -10.19
CA LEU A 151 32.88 37.34 -10.53
C LEU A 151 33.50 37.81 -9.20
N ARG A 152 34.24 36.92 -8.54
CA ARG A 152 35.11 37.31 -7.43
C ARG A 152 36.31 38.01 -8.04
N SER A 153 36.39 39.30 -7.76
CA SER A 153 37.53 40.18 -7.97
C SER A 153 38.86 39.55 -7.54
N PRO A 154 39.95 39.71 -8.31
CA PRO A 154 41.29 39.48 -7.79
C PRO A 154 41.54 40.46 -6.65
N ARG A 155 41.88 39.96 -5.46
CA ARG A 155 42.46 40.81 -4.41
C ARG A 155 43.92 41.07 -4.80
N SER A 156 44.23 42.35 -4.98
CA SER A 156 45.56 42.95 -5.09
C SER A 156 46.43 42.65 -3.88
#